data_AF-A0A2P2LC96-F1
#
_entry.id   AF-A0A2P2LC96-F1
#
_cell.length_a   1.000
_cell.length_b   1.000
_cell.length_c   1.000
_cell.angle_alpha   90.00
_cell.angle_beta   90.00
_cell.angle_gamma   90.00
#
_symmetry.space_group_name_H-M   'P 1'
#
loop_
_entity.id
_entity.type
_entity.pdbx_description
1 polymer ?
#
loop_
_entity_poly.entity_id
_entity_poly.type
_entity_poly.pdbx_seq_one_letter_code
_entity_poly.pdbx_strand_id
1 'polypeptide(L)'
;MDLVEVEENLFAATDAKLHGDMCKVLSAIYCKILSIFPSFEAARPKSRSGIQALCSLHIAIEKAKNVLQHCAECSKLYLVC
;
A
#
# COMPACT_ATOMS: atom_id res chain seq x y z
N MET A 1 13.15 6.54 33.82
CA MET A 1 13.26 6.24 32.39
C MET A 1 13.81 4.84 32.31
N ASP A 2 12.90 3.89 32.41
CA ASP A 2 13.18 2.46 32.46
C ASP A 2 13.63 1.98 31.08
N LEU A 3 14.63 1.10 31.06
CA LEU A 3 15.21 0.54 29.83
C LEU A 3 14.15 -0.07 28.89
N VAL A 4 13.08 -0.63 29.48
CA VAL A 4 11.94 -1.22 28.76
C VAL A 4 11.18 -0.19 27.93
N GLU A 5 10.98 1.03 28.46
CA GLU A 5 10.25 2.11 27.76
C GLU A 5 11.04 2.65 26.57
N VAL A 6 12.38 2.63 26.65
CA VAL A 6 13.28 3.03 25.56
C VAL A 6 13.33 1.96 24.47
N GLU A 7 13.36 0.68 24.83
CA GLU A 7 13.31 -0.43 23.86
C GLU A 7 11.96 -0.49 23.12
N GLU A 8 10.84 -0.30 23.81
CA GLU A 8 9.51 -0.28 23.18
C GLU A 8 9.34 0.89 22.19
N ASN A 9 9.82 2.08 22.56
CA ASN A 9 9.82 3.24 21.67
C ASN A 9 10.76 3.07 20.47
N LEU A 10 11.91 2.41 20.65
CA LEU A 10 12.83 2.12 19.55
C LEU A 10 12.19 1.12 18.58
N PHE A 11 11.50 0.09 19.11
CA PHE A 11 10.81 -0.92 18.32
C PHE A 11 9.64 -0.31 17.53
N ALA A 12 8.83 0.54 18.19
CA ALA A 12 7.76 1.31 17.57
C ALA A 12 8.28 2.27 16.49
N ALA A 13 9.39 2.96 16.72
CA ALA A 13 10.03 3.82 15.74
C ALA A 13 10.58 3.03 14.53
N THR A 14 11.15 1.85 14.75
CA THR A 14 11.57 0.96 13.66
C THR A 14 10.39 0.39 12.89
N ASP A 15 9.29 0.03 13.55
CA ASP A 15 8.08 -0.49 12.90
C ASP A 15 7.38 0.61 12.07
N ALA A 16 7.23 1.81 12.63
CA ALA A 16 6.71 2.97 11.91
C ALA A 16 7.58 3.35 10.70
N LYS A 17 8.91 3.24 10.82
CA LYS A 17 9.84 3.47 9.71
C LYS A 17 9.75 2.37 8.64
N LEU A 18 9.67 1.10 9.06
CA LEU A 18 9.50 -0.05 8.16
C LEU A 18 8.19 0.05 7.38
N HIS A 19 7.11 0.36 8.09
CA HIS A 19 5.78 0.58 7.53
C HIS A 19 5.77 1.78 6.57
N GLY A 20 6.44 2.88 6.93
CA GLY A 20 6.61 4.04 6.08
C GLY A 20 7.36 3.71 4.77
N ASP A 21 8.44 2.94 4.84
CA ASP A 21 9.23 2.57 3.66
C ASP A 21 8.49 1.55 2.78
N MET A 22 7.81 0.58 3.36
CA MET A 22 6.95 -0.36 2.63
C MET A 22 5.80 0.37 1.92
N CYS A 23 5.17 1.35 2.58
CA CYS A 23 4.12 2.17 1.98
C CYS A 23 4.63 3.04 0.84
N LYS A 24 5.84 3.60 0.93
CA LYS A 24 6.46 4.35 -0.17
C LYS A 24 6.64 3.47 -1.41
N VAL A 25 7.18 2.26 -1.21
CA VAL A 25 7.37 1.30 -2.31
C VAL A 25 6.03 0.90 -2.92
N LEU A 26 5.04 0.54 -2.09
CA LEU A 26 3.71 0.18 -2.55
C LEU A 26 3.02 1.33 -3.29
N SER A 27 3.14 2.56 -2.79
CA SER A 27 2.60 3.77 -3.43
C SER A 27 3.23 4.03 -4.79
N ALA A 28 4.55 3.88 -4.91
CA ALA A 28 5.24 4.03 -6.20
C ALA A 28 4.77 2.99 -7.24
N ILE A 29 4.58 1.74 -6.82
CA ILE A 29 4.02 0.67 -7.67
C ILE A 29 2.57 0.98 -8.03
N TYR A 30 1.75 1.37 -7.06
CA TYR A 30 0.34 1.74 -7.25
C TYR A 30 0.18 2.87 -8.27
N CYS A 31 0.96 3.95 -8.15
CA CYS A 31 0.94 5.06 -9.10
C CYS A 31 1.32 4.61 -10.52
N LYS A 32 2.35 3.76 -10.67
CA LYS A 32 2.73 3.20 -11.97
C LYS A 32 1.61 2.36 -12.56
N ILE A 33 1.01 1.48 -11.78
CA ILE A 33 -0.09 0.62 -12.23
C ILE A 33 -1.31 1.47 -12.64
N LEU A 34 -1.67 2.48 -11.85
CA LEU A 34 -2.77 3.39 -12.21
C LEU A 34 -2.52 4.14 -13.52
N SER A 35 -1.26 4.48 -13.82
CA SER A 35 -0.94 5.17 -15.08
C SER A 35 -1.12 4.29 -16.32
N ILE A 36 -0.89 2.98 -16.20
CA ILE A 36 -0.98 2.02 -17.30
C ILE A 36 -2.36 1.34 -17.39
N PHE A 37 -3.10 1.27 -16.29
CA PHE A 37 -4.39 0.58 -16.21
C PHE A 37 -5.43 1.03 -17.26
N PRO A 38 -5.60 2.34 -17.55
CA PRO A 38 -6.53 2.78 -18.60
C PRO A 38 -6.20 2.19 -19.98
N SER A 39 -4.92 1.99 -20.29
CA SER A 39 -4.50 1.37 -21.55
C SER A 39 -4.88 -0.12 -21.61
N PHE A 40 -4.78 -0.83 -20.48
CA PHE A 40 -5.23 -2.22 -20.39
C PHE A 40 -6.74 -2.36 -20.50
N GLU A 41 -7.49 -1.45 -19.87
CA GLU A 41 -8.95 -1.43 -19.96
C GLU A 41 -9.42 -1.09 -21.38
N ALA A 42 -8.78 -0.11 -22.03
CA ALA A 42 -9.06 0.28 -23.40
C ALA A 42 -8.76 -0.84 -24.42
N ALA A 43 -7.78 -1.70 -24.14
CA ALA A 43 -7.46 -2.86 -24.98
C ALA A 43 -8.59 -3.91 -25.02
N ARG A 44 -9.55 -3.85 -24.08
CA ARG A 44 -10.74 -4.73 -23.99
C ARG A 44 -10.42 -6.19 -24.36
N PRO A 45 -9.68 -6.92 -23.49
CA PRO A 45 -9.31 -8.29 -23.78
C PRO A 45 -10.55 -9.14 -24.11
N LYS A 46 -10.54 -9.82 -25.27
CA LYS A 46 -11.65 -10.69 -25.71
C LYS A 46 -11.47 -12.15 -25.27
N SER A 47 -10.29 -12.49 -24.73
CA SER A 47 -10.01 -13.82 -24.20
C SER A 47 -10.45 -13.90 -22.72
N ARG A 48 -10.95 -15.07 -22.31
CA ARG A 48 -11.32 -15.34 -20.91
C ARG A 48 -10.16 -15.09 -19.95
N SER A 49 -8.94 -15.48 -20.35
CA SER A 49 -7.72 -15.26 -19.58
C SER A 49 -7.38 -13.76 -19.43
N GLY A 50 -7.53 -12.97 -20.49
CA GLY A 50 -7.29 -11.53 -20.45
C GLY A 50 -8.30 -10.80 -19.57
N ILE A 51 -9.59 -11.16 -19.67
CA ILE A 51 -10.64 -10.61 -18.81
C ILE A 51 -10.36 -10.94 -17.34
N GLN A 52 -10.03 -12.21 -17.04
CA GLN A 52 -9.73 -12.64 -15.69
C GLN A 52 -8.50 -11.91 -15.10
N ALA A 53 -7.44 -11.76 -15.89
CA ALA A 53 -6.25 -11.01 -15.47
C ALA A 53 -6.58 -9.53 -15.17
N LEU A 54 -7.41 -8.89 -16.01
CA LEU A 54 -7.84 -7.51 -15.79
C LEU A 54 -8.69 -7.35 -14.53
N CYS A 55 -9.61 -8.28 -14.27
CA CYS A 55 -10.39 -8.31 -13.03
C CYS A 55 -9.50 -8.52 -11.80
N SER A 56 -8.54 -9.45 -11.86
CA SER A 56 -7.59 -9.66 -10.77
C SER A 56 -6.72 -8.42 -10.51
N LEU A 57 -6.29 -7.73 -11.57
CA LEU A 57 -5.53 -6.48 -11.45
C LEU A 57 -6.37 -5.37 -10.78
N HIS A 58 -7.63 -5.20 -11.19
CA HIS A 58 -8.53 -4.22 -10.56
C HIS A 58 -8.67 -4.48 -9.06
N ILE A 59 -8.93 -5.74 -8.66
CA ILE A 59 -9.05 -6.12 -7.25
C ILE A 59 -7.74 -5.83 -6.48
N ALA A 60 -6.59 -6.11 -7.09
CA ALA A 60 -5.30 -5.83 -6.47
C ALA A 60 -5.05 -4.33 -6.26
N ILE A 61 -5.45 -3.48 -7.23
CA ILE A 61 -5.38 -2.01 -7.12
C ILE A 61 -6.24 -1.52 -5.95
N GLU A 62 -7.48 -1.99 -5.83
CA GLU A 62 -8.37 -1.60 -4.73
C GLU A 62 -7.82 -2.04 -3.36
N LYS A 63 -7.26 -3.26 -3.28
CA LYS A 63 -6.60 -3.72 -2.05
C LYS A 63 -5.39 -2.87 -1.68
N ALA A 64 -4.54 -2.53 -2.66
CA ALA A 64 -3.38 -1.68 -2.44
C ALA A 64 -3.78 -0.28 -1.94
N LYS A 65 -4.85 0.30 -2.50
CA LYS A 65 -5.42 1.56 -2.04
C LYS A 65 -5.87 1.49 -0.58
N ASN A 66 -6.63 0.45 -0.21
CA ASN A 66 -7.10 0.27 1.16
C ASN A 66 -5.94 0.13 2.15
N VAL A 67 -4.90 -0.63 1.80
CA VAL A 67 -3.68 -0.75 2.62
C VAL A 67 -3.04 0.63 2.78
N LEU A 68 -2.76 1.35 1.69
CA LEU A 68 -2.13 2.68 1.75
C LEU A 68 -2.95 3.69 2.59
N GLN A 69 -4.28 3.65 2.50
CA GLN A 69 -5.16 4.50 3.31
C GLN A 69 -5.06 4.14 4.79
N HIS A 70 -5.18 2.86 5.12
CA HIS A 70 -5.04 2.37 6.49
C HIS A 70 -3.68 2.75 7.09
N CYS A 71 -2.61 2.61 6.31
CA CYS A 71 -1.27 2.97 6.76
C CYS A 71 -1.12 4.48 7.03
N ALA A 72 -1.74 5.32 6.21
CA ALA A 72 -1.76 6.76 6.41
C ALA A 72 -2.59 7.17 7.64
N GLU A 73 -3.67 6.45 7.95
CA GLU A 73 -4.50 6.67 9.14
C GLU A 73 -3.79 6.21 10.42
N CYS A 74 -3.19 5.02 10.43
CA CYS A 74 -2.38 4.53 11.54
C CYS A 74 -1.16 5.41 11.82
N SER A 75 -0.51 5.94 10.77
CA SER A 75 0.61 6.88 10.94
C SER A 75 0.19 8.23 11.53
N LYS A 76 -1.06 8.68 11.30
CA LYS A 76 -1.59 9.89 11.93
C LYS A 76 -1.90 9.69 13.40
N LEU A 77 -2.36 8.50 13.80
CA LEU A 77 -2.66 8.18 15.19
C LEU A 77 -1.40 8.13 16.07
N TYR A 78 -0.25 7.75 15.50
CA TYR A 78 1.03 7.69 16.22
C TYR A 78 1.67 9.07 16.51
N LEU A 79 1.19 10.14 15.88
CA LEU A 79 1.72 11.52 16.06
C LEU A 79 0.92 12.35 17.08
N VAL A 80 -0.11 11.77 17.73
CA VAL A 80 -0.98 12.46 18.69
C VAL A 80 -0.68 12.07 20.15
N CYS A 81 0.37 11.28 20.41
CA CYS A 81 0.83 10.95 21.77
C CYS A 81 1.99 11.86 22.20
#